data_AF-A0A0Q5L1N5-F1
#
_entry.id   AF-A0A0Q5L1N5-F1
#
_cell.length_a   1.000
_cell.length_b   1.000
_cell.length_c   1.000
_cell.angle_alpha   90.00
_cell.angle_beta   90.00
_cell.angle_gamma   90.00
#
_symmetry.space_group_name_H-M   'P 1'
#
loop_
_entity.id
_entity.type
_entity.pdbx_description
1 polymer ?
#
loop_
_entity_poly.entity_id
_entity_poly.type
_entity_poly.pdbx_seq_one_letter_code
_entity_poly.pdbx_strand_id
1 'polypeptide(L)'
;MRRVFSVTMVAAILLAAGVIGRAVALDEDRAAAIAELQTLSQSTRTAQMRTDHLEGAIDLAERDTASRAAVLEVRPAFVDEVAALGAAMAGAEGKVDTAAHRASVLSAQQTVLAERKDPATVVAATATVHALIDRVGEDVTTWEAAQYAAPEGPAWSSSGPDGYARVRAALDAVGGGGVGLYESSSCAGGTAPACANSNGYIKYRADISNWGADRLRWAMAHELAHIYQFRVWGALTSSGSYQSMFGGDPEFLANCMAVVRGFPGSVGCNGDQQAWASGIWVGAVR
;
A
#
# COMPACT_ATOMS: atom_id res chain seq x y z
N MET A 1 -6.07 98.24 -73.55
CA MET A 1 -5.07 97.63 -72.65
C MET A 1 -5.58 97.39 -71.22
N ARG A 2 -6.23 98.35 -70.55
CA ARG A 2 -6.75 98.18 -69.17
C ARG A 2 -7.61 96.91 -68.94
N ARG A 3 -8.56 96.60 -69.84
CA ARG A 3 -9.43 95.41 -69.72
C ARG A 3 -8.68 94.08 -69.85
N VAL A 4 -7.62 94.03 -70.65
CA VAL A 4 -6.83 92.79 -70.86
C VAL A 4 -5.99 92.46 -69.63
N PHE A 5 -5.42 93.49 -68.96
CA PHE A 5 -4.71 93.34 -67.69
C PHE A 5 -5.63 92.89 -66.54
N SER A 6 -6.84 93.42 -66.47
CA SER A 6 -7.82 93.00 -65.44
C SER A 6 -8.22 91.53 -65.60
N VAL A 7 -8.44 91.07 -66.83
CA VAL A 7 -8.84 89.68 -67.11
C VAL A 7 -7.70 88.70 -66.84
N THR A 8 -6.46 89.03 -67.21
CA THR A 8 -5.28 88.19 -66.92
C THR A 8 -4.97 88.13 -65.43
N MET A 9 -5.12 89.24 -64.70
CA MET A 9 -4.92 89.26 -63.26
C MET A 9 -5.98 88.45 -62.50
N VAL A 10 -7.26 88.54 -62.90
CA VAL A 10 -8.33 87.71 -62.33
C VAL A 10 -8.11 86.23 -62.65
N ALA A 11 -7.72 85.89 -63.89
CA ALA A 11 -7.39 84.52 -64.26
C ALA A 11 -6.20 83.96 -63.47
N ALA A 12 -5.16 84.76 -63.24
CA ALA A 12 -4.00 84.37 -62.44
C ALA A 12 -4.36 84.15 -60.95
N ILE A 13 -5.23 84.99 -60.38
CA ILE A 13 -5.70 84.83 -59.01
C ILE A 13 -6.59 83.59 -58.87
N LEU A 14 -7.47 83.32 -59.84
CA LEU A 14 -8.32 82.12 -59.85
C LEU A 14 -7.50 80.84 -60.02
N LEU A 15 -6.46 80.86 -60.87
CA LEU A 15 -5.51 79.76 -61.02
C LEU A 15 -4.69 79.54 -59.74
N ALA A 16 -4.17 80.60 -59.12
CA ALA A 16 -3.43 80.52 -57.87
C ALA A 16 -4.32 79.98 -56.73
N ALA A 17 -5.56 80.46 -56.61
CA ALA A 17 -6.53 79.96 -55.64
C ALA A 17 -6.91 78.49 -55.90
N GLY A 18 -7.06 78.08 -57.16
CA GLY A 18 -7.32 76.69 -57.55
C GLY A 18 -6.15 75.75 -57.22
N VAL A 19 -4.91 76.19 -57.46
CA VAL A 19 -3.70 75.43 -57.11
C VAL A 19 -3.54 75.31 -55.60
N ILE A 20 -3.78 76.39 -54.84
CA ILE A 20 -3.75 76.37 -53.36
C ILE A 20 -4.85 75.45 -52.83
N GLY A 21 -6.08 75.56 -53.32
CA GLY A 21 -7.18 74.68 -52.92
C GLY A 21 -6.90 73.21 -53.23
N ARG A 22 -6.23 72.92 -54.36
CA ARG A 22 -5.84 71.55 -54.69
C ARG A 22 -4.70 71.03 -53.83
N ALA A 23 -3.73 71.90 -53.48
CA ALA A 23 -2.66 71.56 -52.57
C ALA A 23 -3.19 71.25 -51.16
N VAL A 24 -4.13 72.06 -50.64
CA VAL A 24 -4.78 71.81 -49.35
C VAL A 24 -5.56 70.48 -49.37
N ALA A 25 -6.36 70.23 -50.41
CA ALA A 25 -7.09 68.97 -50.54
C ALA A 25 -6.16 67.75 -50.62
N LEU A 26 -5.02 67.86 -51.32
CA LEU A 26 -4.01 66.80 -51.38
C LEU A 26 -3.32 66.57 -50.04
N ASP A 27 -3.06 67.63 -49.26
CA ASP A 27 -2.50 67.51 -47.92
C ASP A 27 -3.51 66.89 -46.93
N GLU A 28 -4.80 67.21 -47.06
CA GLU A 28 -5.88 66.56 -46.30
C GLU A 28 -6.00 65.06 -46.65
N ASP A 29 -6.02 64.72 -47.94
CA ASP A 29 -6.04 63.33 -48.41
C ASP A 29 -4.80 62.55 -47.93
N ARG A 30 -3.62 63.18 -47.95
CA ARG A 30 -2.38 62.61 -47.44
C ARG A 30 -2.44 62.37 -45.94
N ALA A 31 -2.95 63.34 -45.17
CA ALA A 31 -3.10 63.21 -43.73
C ALA A 31 -4.07 62.07 -43.36
N ALA A 32 -5.19 61.96 -44.09
CA ALA A 32 -6.14 60.86 -43.93
C ALA A 32 -5.51 59.50 -44.22
N ALA A 33 -4.77 59.36 -45.33
CA ALA A 33 -4.09 58.12 -45.69
C ALA A 33 -3.02 57.71 -44.64
N ILE A 34 -2.28 58.67 -44.08
CA ILE A 34 -1.30 58.41 -43.02
C ILE A 34 -2.03 57.92 -41.74
N ALA A 35 -3.13 58.55 -41.36
CA ALA A 35 -3.92 58.14 -40.19
C ALA A 35 -4.49 56.72 -40.35
N GLU A 36 -4.96 56.37 -41.56
CA GLU A 36 -5.44 55.03 -41.89
C GLU A 36 -4.30 53.99 -41.83
N LEU A 37 -3.13 54.29 -42.41
CA LEU A 37 -1.94 53.42 -42.32
C LEU A 37 -1.47 53.23 -40.87
N GLN A 38 -1.49 54.29 -40.05
CA GLN A 38 -1.16 54.18 -38.62
C GLN A 38 -2.14 53.28 -37.88
N THR A 39 -3.44 53.42 -38.15
CA THR A 39 -4.50 52.58 -37.58
C THR A 39 -4.33 51.12 -38.00
N LEU A 40 -4.06 50.87 -39.29
CA LEU A 40 -3.81 49.53 -39.81
C LEU A 40 -2.56 48.90 -39.19
N SER A 41 -1.49 49.68 -39.02
CA SER A 41 -0.26 49.23 -38.36
C SER A 41 -0.51 48.85 -36.91
N GLN A 42 -1.28 49.66 -36.16
CA GLN A 42 -1.67 49.34 -34.78
C GLN A 42 -2.56 48.10 -34.69
N SER A 43 -3.52 47.96 -35.60
CA SER A 43 -4.39 46.78 -35.70
C SER A 43 -3.57 45.51 -35.97
N THR A 44 -2.64 45.58 -36.93
CA THR A 44 -1.74 44.46 -37.28
C THR A 44 -0.88 44.06 -36.09
N ARG A 45 -0.26 45.03 -35.40
CA ARG A 45 0.55 44.76 -34.19
C ARG A 45 -0.29 44.11 -33.09
N THR A 46 -1.52 44.56 -32.89
CA THR A 46 -2.44 43.98 -31.90
C THR A 46 -2.84 42.56 -32.26
N ALA A 47 -3.11 42.29 -33.54
CA ALA A 47 -3.41 40.96 -34.04
C ALA A 47 -2.22 40.00 -33.85
N GLN A 48 -0.99 40.45 -34.18
CA GLN A 48 0.24 39.67 -33.96
C GLN A 48 0.41 39.30 -32.49
N MET A 49 0.31 40.26 -31.56
CA MET A 49 0.43 39.97 -30.12
C MET A 49 -0.62 38.96 -29.62
N ARG A 50 -1.84 39.00 -30.18
CA ARG A 50 -2.88 38.02 -29.85
C ARG A 50 -2.56 36.64 -30.40
N THR A 51 -2.06 36.55 -31.63
CA THR A 51 -1.61 35.28 -32.22
C THR A 51 -0.48 34.68 -31.40
N ASP A 52 0.58 35.44 -31.11
CA ASP A 52 1.71 34.96 -30.30
C ASP A 52 1.26 34.46 -28.91
N HIS A 53 0.30 35.15 -28.29
CA HIS A 53 -0.27 34.73 -27.01
C HIS A 53 -1.06 33.42 -27.13
N LEU A 54 -1.89 33.27 -28.17
CA LEU A 54 -2.68 32.06 -28.40
C LEU A 54 -1.79 30.86 -28.74
N GLU A 55 -0.75 31.05 -29.56
CA GLU A 55 0.25 30.01 -29.86
C GLU A 55 0.94 29.54 -28.57
N GLY A 56 1.39 30.46 -27.72
CA GLY A 56 1.97 30.11 -26.42
C GLY A 56 1.00 29.38 -25.48
N ALA A 57 -0.29 29.74 -25.50
CA ALA A 57 -1.32 29.07 -24.70
C ALA A 57 -1.63 27.65 -25.20
N ILE A 58 -1.64 27.45 -26.54
CA ILE A 58 -1.82 26.14 -27.16
C ILE A 58 -0.64 25.22 -26.82
N ASP A 59 0.59 25.69 -26.99
CA ASP A 59 1.79 24.92 -26.64
C ASP A 59 1.79 24.44 -25.18
N LEU A 60 1.36 25.30 -24.27
CA LEU A 60 1.22 24.94 -22.85
C LEU A 60 0.14 23.88 -22.63
N ALA A 61 -1.01 24.01 -23.28
CA ALA A 61 -2.11 23.05 -23.18
C ALA A 61 -1.73 21.68 -23.77
N GLU A 62 -1.00 21.65 -24.88
CA GLU A 62 -0.50 20.41 -25.48
C GLU A 62 0.51 19.71 -24.57
N ARG A 63 1.45 20.45 -23.97
CA ARG A 63 2.39 19.88 -23.00
C ARG A 63 1.72 19.34 -21.74
N ASP A 64 0.72 20.04 -21.20
CA ASP A 64 -0.04 19.57 -20.04
C ASP A 64 -0.84 18.30 -20.39
N THR A 65 -1.45 18.25 -21.57
CA THR A 65 -2.16 17.09 -22.08
C THR A 65 -1.22 15.88 -22.24
N ALA A 66 -0.05 16.09 -22.84
CA ALA A 66 0.96 15.04 -22.99
C ALA A 66 1.48 14.52 -21.64
N SER A 67 1.74 15.42 -20.69
CA SER A 67 2.20 15.07 -19.34
C SER A 67 1.15 14.24 -18.60
N ARG A 68 -0.13 14.64 -18.70
CA ARG A 68 -1.24 13.89 -18.10
C ARG A 68 -1.45 12.53 -18.74
N ALA A 69 -1.31 12.43 -20.06
CA ALA A 69 -1.38 11.16 -20.78
C ALA A 69 -0.27 10.20 -20.31
N ALA A 70 0.97 10.68 -20.19
CA ALA A 70 2.10 9.89 -19.70
C ALA A 70 1.89 9.41 -18.25
N VAL A 71 1.34 10.25 -17.37
CA VAL A 71 0.98 9.83 -16.00
C VAL A 71 -0.11 8.76 -16.01
N LEU A 72 -1.12 8.88 -16.88
CA LEU A 72 -2.19 7.88 -16.99
C LEU A 72 -1.69 6.54 -17.52
N GLU A 73 -0.71 6.54 -18.43
CA GLU A 73 -0.11 5.34 -19.01
C GLU A 73 0.57 4.44 -17.97
N VAL A 74 1.21 5.03 -16.94
CA VAL A 74 1.96 4.28 -15.92
C VAL A 74 1.13 3.88 -14.69
N ARG A 75 -0.07 4.44 -14.51
CA ARG A 75 -0.94 4.15 -13.35
C ARG A 75 -1.45 2.70 -13.24
N PRO A 76 -1.76 1.97 -14.33
CA PRO A 76 -2.19 0.58 -14.23
C PRO A 76 -1.18 -0.30 -13.47
N ALA A 77 0.12 -0.14 -13.73
CA ALA A 77 1.17 -0.88 -13.02
C ALA A 77 1.16 -0.61 -11.51
N PHE A 78 0.93 0.64 -11.10
CA PHE A 78 0.77 0.98 -9.68
C PHE A 78 -0.45 0.28 -9.05
N VAL A 79 -1.57 0.19 -9.76
CA VAL A 79 -2.78 -0.48 -9.26
C VAL A 79 -2.54 -1.98 -9.11
N ASP A 80 -1.85 -2.61 -10.06
CA ASP A 80 -1.48 -4.03 -10.00
C ASP A 80 -0.59 -4.32 -8.79
N GLU A 81 0.43 -3.49 -8.53
CA GLU A 81 1.30 -3.60 -7.36
C GLU A 81 0.53 -3.42 -6.03
N VAL A 82 -0.42 -2.48 -5.96
CA VAL A 82 -1.28 -2.33 -4.78
C VAL A 82 -2.14 -3.58 -4.54
N ALA A 83 -2.68 -4.19 -5.60
CA ALA A 83 -3.43 -5.44 -5.49
C ALA A 83 -2.54 -6.60 -5.04
N ALA A 84 -1.32 -6.69 -5.57
CA ALA A 84 -0.33 -7.69 -5.17
C ALA A 84 0.07 -7.53 -3.69
N LEU A 85 0.31 -6.30 -3.22
CA LEU A 85 0.55 -6.03 -1.80
C LEU A 85 -0.66 -6.44 -0.94
N GLY A 86 -1.89 -6.16 -1.39
CA GLY A 86 -3.09 -6.61 -0.71
C GLY A 86 -3.12 -8.13 -0.50
N ALA A 87 -2.75 -8.89 -1.54
CA ALA A 87 -2.65 -10.36 -1.46
C ALA A 87 -1.52 -10.82 -0.52
N ALA A 88 -0.33 -10.21 -0.59
CA ALA A 88 0.80 -10.51 0.29
C ALA A 88 0.43 -10.27 1.77
N MET A 89 -0.23 -9.15 2.05
CA MET A 89 -0.67 -8.79 3.39
C MET A 89 -1.77 -9.70 3.94
N ALA A 90 -2.68 -10.17 3.08
CA ALA A 90 -3.67 -11.18 3.46
C ALA A 90 -2.98 -12.52 3.81
N GLY A 91 -1.97 -12.93 3.03
CA GLY A 91 -1.17 -14.12 3.32
C GLY A 91 -0.32 -14.01 4.60
N ALA A 92 0.02 -12.79 5.00
CA ALA A 92 0.76 -12.48 6.22
C ALA A 92 -0.12 -12.31 7.47
N GLU A 93 -1.44 -12.32 7.33
CA GLU A 93 -2.38 -12.05 8.43
C GLU A 93 -2.14 -12.97 9.62
N GLY A 94 -1.90 -12.39 10.79
CA GLY A 94 -1.59 -13.09 12.04
C GLY A 94 -0.26 -13.83 12.09
N LYS A 95 0.55 -13.78 11.01
CA LYS A 95 1.97 -14.13 11.02
C LYS A 95 2.83 -12.91 11.38
N VAL A 96 2.54 -11.76 10.74
CA VAL A 96 3.33 -10.53 10.83
C VAL A 96 2.39 -9.33 11.04
N ASP A 97 2.79 -8.37 11.87
CA ASP A 97 2.10 -7.07 11.97
C ASP A 97 2.39 -6.23 10.72
N THR A 98 1.34 -5.98 9.94
CA THR A 98 1.44 -5.24 8.69
C THR A 98 0.91 -3.80 8.79
N ALA A 99 0.63 -3.28 9.98
CA ALA A 99 0.05 -1.94 10.17
C ALA A 99 0.91 -0.82 9.54
N ALA A 100 2.24 -0.88 9.73
CA ALA A 100 3.16 0.09 9.13
C ALA A 100 3.21 -0.01 7.59
N HIS A 101 3.09 -1.22 7.05
CA HIS A 101 3.01 -1.47 5.60
C HIS A 101 1.72 -0.85 5.02
N ARG A 102 0.57 -0.99 5.71
CA ARG A 102 -0.70 -0.33 5.32
C ARG A 102 -0.56 1.19 5.26
N ALA A 103 0.01 1.78 6.30
CA ALA A 103 0.21 3.22 6.35
C ALA A 103 1.11 3.72 5.20
N SER A 104 2.16 2.95 4.87
CA SER A 104 3.10 3.29 3.80
C SER A 104 2.46 3.23 2.41
N VAL A 105 1.68 2.18 2.10
CA VAL A 105 0.97 2.12 0.80
C VAL A 105 -0.12 3.18 0.69
N LEU A 106 -0.83 3.51 1.77
CA LEU A 106 -1.80 4.61 1.77
C LEU A 106 -1.13 5.95 1.41
N SER A 107 0.07 6.20 1.95
CA SER A 107 0.85 7.39 1.58
C SER A 107 1.23 7.38 0.10
N ALA A 108 1.69 6.25 -0.45
CA ALA A 108 2.01 6.11 -1.86
C ALA A 108 0.78 6.33 -2.77
N GLN A 109 -0.39 5.81 -2.38
CA GLN A 109 -1.65 6.03 -3.08
C GLN A 109 -2.02 7.52 -3.13
N GLN A 110 -1.86 8.26 -2.03
CA GLN A 110 -2.13 9.71 -2.02
C GLN A 110 -1.19 10.47 -2.97
N THR A 111 0.09 10.11 -3.01
CA THR A 111 1.05 10.68 -3.96
C THR A 111 0.61 10.45 -5.41
N VAL A 112 0.25 9.22 -5.78
CA VAL A 112 -0.20 8.90 -7.16
C VAL A 112 -1.53 9.57 -7.50
N LEU A 113 -2.46 9.66 -6.55
CA LEU A 113 -3.73 10.35 -6.72
C LEU A 113 -3.56 11.85 -6.96
N ALA A 114 -2.56 12.48 -6.35
CA ALA A 114 -2.25 13.90 -6.53
C ALA A 114 -1.46 14.20 -7.82
N GLU A 115 -0.67 13.26 -8.32
CA GLU A 115 0.21 13.45 -9.48
C GLU A 115 -0.56 13.69 -10.79
N ARG A 116 -0.13 14.68 -11.59
CA ARG A 116 -0.77 15.08 -12.85
C ARG A 116 0.21 15.30 -13.99
N LYS A 117 1.50 15.43 -13.70
CA LYS A 117 2.50 15.91 -14.65
C LYS A 117 3.69 14.98 -14.78
N ASP A 118 4.19 14.44 -13.67
CA ASP A 118 5.42 13.65 -13.68
C ASP A 118 5.14 12.14 -13.57
N PRO A 119 5.28 11.36 -14.66
CA PRO A 119 5.13 9.91 -14.60
C PRO A 119 6.19 9.25 -13.71
N ALA A 120 7.37 9.86 -13.51
CA ALA A 120 8.42 9.30 -12.67
C ALA A 120 7.99 9.21 -11.20
N THR A 121 7.16 10.13 -10.72
CA THR A 121 6.54 10.07 -9.38
C THR A 121 5.70 8.78 -9.21
N VAL A 122 4.93 8.41 -10.24
CA VAL A 122 4.10 7.18 -10.20
C VAL A 122 4.97 5.94 -10.27
N VAL A 123 6.01 5.94 -11.09
CA VAL A 123 6.98 4.83 -11.17
C VAL A 123 7.71 4.65 -9.83
N ALA A 124 8.14 5.73 -9.18
CA ALA A 124 8.78 5.67 -7.87
C ALA A 124 7.82 5.16 -6.77
N ALA A 125 6.56 5.59 -6.79
CA ALA A 125 5.54 5.06 -5.90
C ALA A 125 5.29 3.56 -6.15
N THR A 126 5.29 3.12 -7.41
CA THR A 126 5.18 1.71 -7.81
C THR A 126 6.33 0.89 -7.22
N ALA A 127 7.58 1.36 -7.38
CA ALA A 127 8.75 0.71 -6.79
C ALA A 127 8.71 0.66 -5.26
N THR A 128 8.13 1.68 -4.61
CA THR A 128 7.92 1.69 -3.15
C THR A 128 6.95 0.59 -2.73
N VAL A 129 5.84 0.41 -3.45
CA VAL A 129 4.88 -0.67 -3.16
C VAL A 129 5.52 -2.03 -3.38
N HIS A 130 6.29 -2.20 -4.46
CA HIS A 130 7.04 -3.42 -4.71
C HIS A 130 7.99 -3.78 -3.55
N ALA A 131 8.77 -2.81 -3.06
CA ALA A 131 9.65 -3.02 -1.90
C ALA A 131 8.89 -3.40 -0.62
N LEU A 132 7.64 -2.93 -0.44
CA LEU A 132 6.80 -3.36 0.68
C LEU A 132 6.34 -4.81 0.53
N ILE A 133 6.10 -5.29 -0.70
CA ILE A 133 5.77 -6.70 -0.96
C ILE A 133 6.95 -7.58 -0.56
N ASP A 134 8.15 -7.24 -1.03
CA ASP A 134 9.38 -7.96 -0.70
C ASP A 134 9.58 -8.00 0.82
N ARG A 135 9.38 -6.85 1.49
CA ARG A 135 9.52 -6.76 2.95
C ARG A 135 8.54 -7.67 3.69
N VAL A 136 7.27 -7.67 3.29
CA VAL A 136 6.26 -8.58 3.86
C VAL A 136 6.68 -10.05 3.63
N GLY A 137 7.20 -10.37 2.44
CA GLY A 137 7.71 -11.70 2.12
C GLY A 137 8.91 -12.13 2.99
N GLU A 138 9.87 -11.25 3.22
CA GLU A 138 11.01 -11.46 4.11
C GLU A 138 10.57 -11.70 5.56
N ASP A 139 9.65 -10.87 6.07
CA ASP A 139 9.14 -10.98 7.42
C ASP A 139 8.36 -12.29 7.61
N VAL A 140 7.54 -12.69 6.63
CA VAL A 140 6.85 -14.00 6.63
C VAL A 140 7.85 -15.14 6.59
N THR A 141 8.86 -15.09 5.72
CA THR A 141 9.89 -16.14 5.64
C THR A 141 10.65 -16.28 6.95
N THR A 142 10.99 -15.15 7.59
CA THR A 142 11.64 -15.12 8.90
C THR A 142 10.77 -15.77 9.97
N TRP A 143 9.48 -15.45 9.97
CA TRP A 143 8.52 -16.07 10.87
C TRP A 143 8.35 -17.57 10.60
N GLU A 144 8.33 -18.01 9.34
CA GLU A 144 8.20 -19.42 8.96
C GLU A 144 9.43 -20.21 9.41
N ALA A 145 10.63 -19.66 9.23
CA ALA A 145 11.86 -20.25 9.74
C ALA A 145 11.82 -20.39 11.28
N ALA A 146 11.27 -19.40 11.99
CA ALA A 146 11.12 -19.46 13.43
C ALA A 146 10.17 -20.58 13.89
N GLN A 147 9.16 -20.99 13.10
CA GLN A 147 8.25 -22.10 13.48
C GLN A 147 8.95 -23.46 13.62
N TYR A 148 10.14 -23.58 13.03
CA TYR A 148 10.96 -24.79 13.05
C TYR A 148 12.27 -24.60 13.80
N ALA A 149 12.55 -23.38 14.28
CA ALA A 149 13.65 -23.13 15.17
C ALA A 149 13.34 -23.69 16.58
N ALA A 150 14.36 -24.19 17.27
CA ALA A 150 14.29 -24.58 18.67
C ALA A 150 15.08 -23.55 19.51
N PRO A 151 14.53 -22.35 19.76
CA PRO A 151 15.27 -21.27 20.40
C PRO A 151 15.60 -21.59 21.86
N GLU A 152 16.74 -21.07 22.30
CA GLU A 152 17.25 -21.24 23.65
C GLU A 152 16.59 -20.23 24.62
N GLY A 153 16.03 -20.75 25.70
CA GLY A 153 15.62 -19.99 26.89
C GLY A 153 16.14 -20.70 28.15
N PRO A 154 16.12 -20.07 29.33
CA PRO A 154 16.52 -20.75 30.56
C PRO A 154 15.57 -21.92 30.76
N ALA A 155 16.10 -23.12 30.57
CA ALA A 155 15.27 -24.31 30.57
C ALA A 155 14.51 -24.43 31.92
N TRP A 156 15.08 -23.98 33.05
CA TRP A 156 14.38 -23.84 34.32
C TRP A 156 14.86 -22.63 35.11
N SER A 157 13.99 -22.10 35.98
CA SER A 157 14.36 -21.12 37.01
C SER A 157 13.91 -21.57 38.40
N SER A 158 12.62 -21.81 38.58
CA SER A 158 11.97 -22.07 39.86
C SER A 158 11.46 -23.51 39.95
N SER A 159 11.18 -24.18 38.83
CA SER A 159 10.77 -25.59 38.82
C SER A 159 11.93 -26.56 39.08
N GLY A 160 13.17 -26.09 38.95
CA GLY A 160 14.37 -26.92 39.07
C GLY A 160 14.57 -27.90 37.91
N PRO A 161 15.69 -28.64 37.90
CA PRO A 161 16.02 -29.57 36.81
C PRO A 161 15.01 -30.71 36.67
N ASP A 162 14.52 -31.25 37.78
CA ASP A 162 13.54 -32.34 37.77
C ASP A 162 12.16 -31.87 37.29
N GLY A 163 11.75 -30.66 37.70
CA GLY A 163 10.52 -30.04 37.24
C GLY A 163 10.54 -29.79 35.74
N TYR A 164 11.65 -29.27 35.20
CA TYR A 164 11.83 -29.14 33.75
C TYR A 164 11.80 -30.49 33.03
N ALA A 165 12.58 -31.47 33.51
CA ALA A 165 12.64 -32.80 32.91
C ALA A 165 11.24 -33.43 32.83
N ARG A 166 10.39 -33.20 33.83
CA ARG A 166 9.00 -33.67 33.85
C ARG A 166 8.12 -33.00 32.80
N VAL A 167 8.20 -31.68 32.64
CA VAL A 167 7.44 -30.96 31.59
C VAL A 167 7.96 -31.33 30.20
N ARG A 168 9.27 -31.42 30.03
CA ARG A 168 9.92 -31.88 28.80
C ARG A 168 9.46 -33.28 28.41
N ALA A 169 9.50 -34.23 29.33
CA ALA A 169 9.03 -35.60 29.09
C ALA A 169 7.53 -35.65 28.75
N ALA A 170 6.70 -34.79 29.35
CA ALA A 170 5.30 -34.67 28.98
C ALA A 170 5.13 -34.14 27.55
N LEU A 171 5.91 -33.13 27.15
CA LEU A 171 5.89 -32.60 25.79
C LEU A 171 6.40 -33.61 24.76
N ASP A 172 7.43 -34.39 25.09
CA ASP A 172 7.93 -35.46 24.23
C ASP A 172 6.89 -36.59 24.06
N ALA A 173 6.21 -36.96 25.15
CA ALA A 173 5.17 -38.00 25.12
C ALA A 173 3.97 -37.64 24.23
N VAL A 174 3.68 -36.34 24.07
CA VAL A 174 2.62 -35.88 23.16
C VAL A 174 3.13 -35.62 21.74
N GLY A 175 4.40 -35.92 21.44
CA GLY A 175 5.00 -35.77 20.11
C GLY A 175 5.65 -34.41 19.84
N GLY A 176 5.99 -33.64 20.87
CA GLY A 176 6.65 -32.33 20.79
C GLY A 176 8.18 -32.39 20.81
N GLY A 177 8.77 -33.55 20.47
CA GLY A 177 10.22 -33.70 20.35
C GLY A 177 10.78 -32.69 19.35
N GLY A 178 11.81 -31.95 19.74
CA GLY A 178 12.42 -30.89 18.93
C GLY A 178 11.74 -29.52 19.00
N VAL A 179 10.60 -29.38 19.70
CA VAL A 179 10.00 -28.06 19.99
C VAL A 179 10.72 -27.44 21.18
N GLY A 180 11.15 -26.18 21.04
CA GLY A 180 11.79 -25.43 22.11
C GLY A 180 10.89 -25.33 23.34
N LEU A 181 11.46 -25.51 24.53
CA LEU A 181 10.74 -25.47 25.81
C LEU A 181 11.57 -24.74 26.86
N TYR A 182 10.98 -23.75 27.51
CA TYR A 182 11.63 -23.05 28.63
C TYR A 182 10.63 -22.52 29.66
N GLU A 183 11.12 -22.24 30.86
CA GLU A 183 10.31 -21.74 31.96
C GLU A 183 10.12 -20.22 31.89
N SER A 184 8.90 -19.73 32.09
CA SER A 184 8.57 -18.30 32.13
C SER A 184 7.47 -18.03 33.14
N SER A 185 7.60 -16.94 33.91
CA SER A 185 6.53 -16.42 34.77
C SER A 185 5.42 -15.70 34.00
N SER A 186 5.67 -15.37 32.73
CA SER A 186 4.72 -14.70 31.84
C SER A 186 4.33 -15.62 30.68
N CYS A 187 3.09 -16.07 30.70
CA CYS A 187 2.38 -16.69 29.59
C CYS A 187 1.02 -15.99 29.41
N ALA A 188 0.71 -15.53 28.20
CA ALA A 188 -0.50 -14.76 27.89
C ALA A 188 -0.76 -13.59 28.87
N GLY A 189 0.27 -12.80 29.21
CA GLY A 189 0.14 -11.73 30.21
C GLY A 189 0.14 -12.19 31.67
N GLY A 190 0.51 -13.45 31.93
CA GLY A 190 0.71 -14.01 33.27
C GLY A 190 -0.41 -14.94 33.77
N THR A 191 -1.49 -15.09 33.01
CA THR A 191 -2.68 -15.86 33.42
C THR A 191 -2.65 -17.31 32.96
N ALA A 192 -2.02 -17.59 31.81
CA ALA A 192 -1.98 -18.93 31.25
C ALA A 192 -0.89 -19.81 31.91
N PRO A 193 -1.17 -21.11 32.13
CA PRO A 193 -0.22 -22.06 32.73
C PRO A 193 0.94 -22.43 31.79
N ALA A 194 0.68 -22.42 30.50
CA ALA A 194 1.66 -22.56 29.44
C ALA A 194 1.19 -21.70 28.25
N CYS A 195 2.06 -21.50 27.28
CA CYS A 195 1.75 -20.75 26.08
C CYS A 195 2.73 -21.09 24.96
N ALA A 196 2.20 -21.41 23.79
CA ALA A 196 2.95 -21.44 22.54
C ALA A 196 3.21 -20.02 22.06
N ASN A 197 4.40 -19.78 21.53
CA ASN A 197 4.74 -18.54 20.87
C ASN A 197 4.87 -18.77 19.37
N SER A 198 4.51 -17.75 18.59
CA SER A 198 4.70 -17.69 17.15
C SER A 198 6.15 -17.70 16.69
N ASN A 199 7.13 -17.96 17.56
CA ASN A 199 8.54 -18.14 17.23
C ASN A 199 8.99 -19.60 17.47
N GLY A 200 8.05 -20.56 17.46
CA GLY A 200 8.35 -22.00 17.43
C GLY A 200 8.65 -22.66 18.77
N TYR A 201 8.34 -22.02 19.90
CA TYR A 201 8.61 -22.58 21.22
C TYR A 201 7.39 -22.51 22.16
N ILE A 202 7.43 -23.34 23.19
CA ILE A 202 6.45 -23.37 24.28
C ILE A 202 7.11 -22.83 25.55
N LYS A 203 6.45 -21.89 26.22
CA LYS A 203 6.83 -21.51 27.59
C LYS A 203 5.87 -22.15 28.58
N TYR A 204 6.36 -22.40 29.79
CA TYR A 204 5.54 -22.92 30.87
C TYR A 204 5.81 -22.21 32.19
N ARG A 205 4.77 -22.14 33.04
CA ARG A 205 4.88 -21.62 34.40
C ARG A 205 5.37 -22.72 35.35
N ALA A 206 6.24 -22.38 36.28
CA ALA A 206 6.93 -23.36 37.13
C ALA A 206 6.00 -24.33 37.90
N ASP A 207 4.83 -23.86 38.35
CA ASP A 207 3.86 -24.66 39.12
C ASP A 207 3.26 -25.83 38.35
N ILE A 208 3.20 -25.77 37.01
CA ILE A 208 2.62 -26.87 36.21
C ILE A 208 3.46 -28.14 36.29
N SER A 209 4.75 -28.00 36.64
CA SER A 209 5.64 -29.14 36.90
C SER A 209 5.17 -30.02 38.06
N ASN A 210 4.19 -29.58 38.86
CA ASN A 210 3.56 -30.36 39.94
C ASN A 210 2.17 -30.91 39.59
N TRP A 211 1.64 -30.64 38.39
CA TRP A 211 0.31 -31.11 38.00
C TRP A 211 0.25 -32.62 37.80
N GLY A 212 -0.94 -33.23 37.88
CA GLY A 212 -1.13 -34.64 37.50
C GLY A 212 -0.69 -34.91 36.06
N ALA A 213 -0.21 -36.14 35.79
CA ALA A 213 0.39 -36.49 34.50
C ALA A 213 -0.56 -36.24 33.32
N ASP A 214 -1.83 -36.58 33.44
CA ASP A 214 -2.82 -36.39 32.37
C ASP A 214 -3.08 -34.91 32.09
N ARG A 215 -3.22 -34.10 33.14
CA ARG A 215 -3.38 -32.65 33.01
C ARG A 215 -2.15 -32.00 32.39
N LEU A 216 -0.95 -32.45 32.77
CA LEU A 216 0.30 -31.94 32.21
C LEU A 216 0.45 -32.31 30.73
N ARG A 217 0.11 -33.55 30.35
CA ARG A 217 0.13 -33.98 28.94
C ARG A 217 -0.94 -33.27 28.12
N TRP A 218 -2.16 -33.06 28.63
CA TRP A 218 -3.16 -32.23 27.96
C TRP A 218 -2.62 -30.83 27.70
N ALA A 219 -2.03 -30.17 28.71
CA ALA A 219 -1.47 -28.83 28.54
C ALA A 219 -0.39 -28.82 27.45
N MET A 220 0.52 -29.79 27.46
CA MET A 220 1.56 -29.87 26.42
C MET A 220 1.01 -30.20 25.03
N ALA A 221 -0.02 -31.06 24.93
CA ALA A 221 -0.68 -31.35 23.66
C ALA A 221 -1.43 -30.13 23.10
N HIS A 222 -2.06 -29.36 23.98
CA HIS A 222 -2.76 -28.12 23.65
C HIS A 222 -1.78 -27.05 23.14
N GLU A 223 -0.68 -26.79 23.86
CA GLU A 223 0.32 -25.82 23.39
C GLU A 223 1.02 -26.28 22.10
N LEU A 224 1.28 -27.58 21.98
CA LEU A 224 1.82 -28.13 20.74
C LEU A 224 0.84 -27.98 19.57
N ALA A 225 -0.47 -28.02 19.82
CA ALA A 225 -1.46 -27.77 18.80
C ALA A 225 -1.36 -26.34 18.27
N HIS A 226 -1.15 -25.35 19.14
CA HIS A 226 -0.90 -23.97 18.72
C HIS A 226 0.35 -23.83 17.84
N ILE A 227 1.45 -24.53 18.15
CA ILE A 227 2.63 -24.56 17.26
C ILE A 227 2.27 -25.05 15.86
N TYR A 228 1.44 -26.08 15.75
CA TYR A 228 0.99 -26.58 14.45
C TYR A 228 -0.01 -25.64 13.76
N GLN A 229 -0.90 -24.99 14.51
CA GLN A 229 -1.78 -23.94 13.98
C GLN A 229 -0.97 -22.79 13.41
N PHE A 230 0.09 -22.34 14.10
CA PHE A 230 0.99 -21.32 13.57
C PHE A 230 1.57 -21.78 12.23
N ARG A 231 2.11 -22.99 12.11
CA ARG A 231 2.66 -23.48 10.82
C ARG A 231 1.70 -23.39 9.63
N VAL A 232 0.39 -23.48 9.86
CA VAL A 232 -0.64 -23.41 8.81
C VAL A 232 -1.50 -22.15 8.90
N TRP A 233 -1.06 -21.13 9.62
CA TRP A 233 -1.92 -20.03 10.06
C TRP A 233 -2.68 -19.34 8.92
N GLY A 234 -2.01 -19.05 7.79
CA GLY A 234 -2.68 -18.41 6.65
C GLY A 234 -3.74 -19.30 5.97
N ALA A 235 -3.47 -20.60 5.84
CA ALA A 235 -4.44 -21.57 5.33
C ALA A 235 -5.60 -21.80 6.32
N LEU A 236 -5.29 -21.74 7.61
CA LEU A 236 -6.23 -21.88 8.70
C LEU A 236 -7.21 -20.69 8.70
N THR A 237 -6.72 -19.46 8.74
CA THR A 237 -7.56 -18.25 8.85
C THR A 237 -8.38 -17.97 7.59
N SER A 238 -7.92 -18.42 6.41
CA SER A 238 -8.69 -18.38 5.16
C SER A 238 -9.72 -19.51 5.01
N SER A 239 -9.72 -20.51 5.90
CA SER A 239 -10.60 -21.67 5.80
C SER A 239 -12.03 -21.36 6.27
N GLY A 240 -13.00 -21.50 5.36
CA GLY A 240 -14.43 -21.45 5.72
C GLY A 240 -14.86 -22.58 6.67
N SER A 241 -14.18 -23.73 6.63
CA SER A 241 -14.42 -24.82 7.58
C SER A 241 -13.93 -24.48 8.98
N TYR A 242 -12.77 -23.83 9.11
CA TYR A 242 -12.29 -23.34 10.40
C TYR A 242 -13.28 -22.34 11.02
N GLN A 243 -13.75 -21.37 10.24
CA GLN A 243 -14.76 -20.42 10.68
C GLN A 243 -16.08 -21.09 11.07
N SER A 244 -16.60 -22.01 10.26
CA SER A 244 -17.91 -22.64 10.54
C SER A 244 -17.87 -23.65 11.69
N MET A 245 -16.79 -24.44 11.82
CA MET A 245 -16.68 -25.50 12.83
C MET A 245 -16.16 -25.00 14.17
N PHE A 246 -15.31 -23.96 14.18
CA PHE A 246 -14.63 -23.48 15.38
C PHE A 246 -14.89 -21.99 15.66
N GLY A 247 -15.68 -21.30 14.85
CA GLY A 247 -15.96 -19.87 15.03
C GLY A 247 -14.73 -18.96 14.85
N GLY A 248 -13.66 -19.49 14.24
CA GLY A 248 -12.37 -18.82 14.21
C GLY A 248 -11.63 -18.80 15.56
N ASP A 249 -11.98 -19.67 16.50
CA ASP A 249 -11.36 -19.74 17.84
C ASP A 249 -10.17 -20.72 17.83
N PRO A 250 -8.91 -20.23 17.95
CA PRO A 250 -7.72 -21.08 17.97
C PRO A 250 -7.60 -21.91 19.25
N GLU A 251 -8.13 -21.42 20.39
CA GLU A 251 -8.10 -22.12 21.69
C GLU A 251 -9.03 -23.33 21.67
N PHE A 252 -10.23 -23.15 21.11
CA PHE A 252 -11.17 -24.25 20.94
C PHE A 252 -10.61 -25.32 19.99
N LEU A 253 -10.01 -24.89 18.87
CA LEU A 253 -9.33 -25.80 17.96
C LEU A 253 -8.16 -26.53 18.62
N ALA A 254 -7.34 -25.85 19.43
CA ALA A 254 -6.20 -26.47 20.12
C ALA A 254 -6.65 -27.54 21.12
N ASN A 255 -7.74 -27.29 21.84
CA ASN A 255 -8.38 -28.30 22.69
C ASN A 255 -8.83 -29.53 21.88
N CYS A 256 -9.46 -29.31 20.72
CA CYS A 256 -9.90 -30.42 19.88
C CYS A 256 -8.71 -31.21 19.29
N MET A 257 -7.64 -30.50 18.90
CA MET A 257 -6.39 -31.10 18.45
C MET A 257 -5.71 -31.95 19.55
N ALA A 258 -5.79 -31.54 20.82
CA ALA A 258 -5.32 -32.35 21.94
C ALA A 258 -6.17 -33.62 22.16
N VAL A 259 -7.50 -33.51 22.02
CA VAL A 259 -8.44 -34.65 22.08
C VAL A 259 -8.07 -35.73 21.06
N VAL A 260 -7.84 -35.36 19.80
CA VAL A 260 -7.51 -36.35 18.74
C VAL A 260 -6.14 -36.99 18.90
N ARG A 261 -5.24 -36.40 19.70
CA ARG A 261 -3.99 -37.03 20.13
C ARG A 261 -4.13 -37.92 21.36
N GLY A 262 -5.35 -38.06 21.91
CA GLY A 262 -5.62 -38.89 23.09
C GLY A 262 -5.39 -38.18 24.43
N PHE A 263 -5.28 -36.85 24.44
CA PHE A 263 -5.08 -36.06 25.65
C PHE A 263 -6.25 -35.08 25.85
N PRO A 264 -7.45 -35.58 26.21
CA PRO A 264 -8.63 -34.72 26.34
C PRO A 264 -8.52 -33.79 27.55
N GLY A 265 -8.94 -32.55 27.36
CA GLY A 265 -9.13 -31.56 28.42
C GLY A 265 -10.57 -31.52 28.93
N SER A 266 -10.94 -30.40 29.55
CA SER A 266 -12.32 -30.12 29.97
C SER A 266 -13.24 -29.65 28.84
N VAL A 267 -12.67 -29.23 27.70
CA VAL A 267 -13.42 -28.80 26.51
C VAL A 267 -13.46 -29.94 25.50
N GLY A 268 -14.67 -30.36 25.14
CA GLY A 268 -14.90 -31.40 24.14
C GLY A 268 -15.20 -30.84 22.75
N CYS A 269 -14.99 -31.66 21.72
CA CYS A 269 -15.40 -31.37 20.36
C CYS A 269 -16.09 -32.61 19.74
N ASN A 270 -16.97 -32.39 18.77
CA ASN A 270 -17.73 -33.46 18.12
C ASN A 270 -16.87 -34.23 17.09
N GLY A 271 -17.42 -35.31 16.53
CA GLY A 271 -16.70 -36.19 15.61
C GLY A 271 -16.18 -35.49 14.35
N ASP A 272 -16.95 -34.57 13.78
CA ASP A 272 -16.57 -33.84 12.56
C ASP A 272 -15.44 -32.84 12.85
N GLN A 273 -15.53 -32.13 13.98
CA GLN A 273 -14.46 -31.25 14.46
C GLN A 273 -13.17 -32.02 14.72
N GLN A 274 -13.26 -33.21 15.33
CA GLN A 274 -12.11 -34.09 15.55
C GLN A 274 -11.48 -34.55 14.23
N ALA A 275 -12.29 -35.03 13.29
CA ALA A 275 -11.82 -35.47 11.98
C ALA A 275 -11.07 -34.33 11.26
N TRP A 276 -11.63 -33.13 11.26
CA TRP A 276 -10.99 -31.96 10.65
C TRP A 276 -9.70 -31.54 11.39
N ALA A 277 -9.74 -31.44 12.72
CA ALA A 277 -8.58 -31.06 13.54
C ALA A 277 -7.40 -32.04 13.40
N SER A 278 -7.69 -33.33 13.17
CA SER A 278 -6.65 -34.34 12.90
C SER A 278 -5.82 -34.03 11.65
N GLY A 279 -6.43 -33.38 10.65
CA GLY A 279 -5.78 -32.99 9.40
C GLY A 279 -4.62 -32.02 9.59
N ILE A 280 -4.66 -31.17 10.62
CA ILE A 280 -3.57 -30.21 10.91
C ILE A 280 -2.31 -30.95 11.36
N TRP A 281 -2.44 -31.99 12.18
CA TRP A 281 -1.30 -32.76 12.68
C TRP A 281 -0.51 -33.45 11.57
N VAL A 282 -1.20 -33.88 10.51
CA VAL A 282 -0.61 -34.60 9.37
C VAL A 282 -0.33 -33.68 8.17
N GLY A 283 -0.55 -32.37 8.30
CA GLY A 283 -0.30 -31.39 7.26
C GLY A 283 -1.25 -31.49 6.05
N ALA A 284 -2.48 -31.93 6.27
CA ALA A 284 -3.55 -31.96 5.26
C ALA A 284 -4.22 -30.58 5.06
N VAL A 285 -4.06 -29.66 6.03
CA VAL A 285 -4.44 -28.25 5.91
C VAL A 285 -3.22 -27.46 5.44
N ARG A 286 -3.29 -26.82 4.26
CA ARG A 286 -2.21 -26.04 3.62
C ARG A 286 -2.76 -24.91 2.79
#